data_AF-A0A534PUJ9-F1
#
_entry.id   AF-A0A534PUJ9-F1
#
_cell.length_a   1.000
_cell.length_b   1.000
_cell.length_c   1.000
_cell.angle_alpha   90.00
_cell.angle_beta   90.00
_cell.angle_gamma   90.00
#
_symmetry.space_group_name_H-M   'P 1'
#
loop_
_entity.id
_entity.type
_entity.pdbx_description
1 polymer ?
#
loop_
_entity_poly.entity_id
_entity_poly.type
_entity_poly.pdbx_seq_one_letter_code
_entity_poly.pdbx_strand_id
1 'polypeptide(L)'
;APIASAVRRRDASTFLLHGVTGSGKTEVYLRAVAAALGAGRRAIVLVPEITLTHQILARLRGRFGDALAVLHSGLSPGERLEQWLRLRSGAAPIAVGARSALFAPVENLGLIVIDEEHDGAYKNEEGFRYHARDLARLRARAASCPLVLGSATPSLESRHAADQGELTRLVLAHRIGGQPLPAVEIVDLAREREASPRGRRLALSRALRAALAETLRAGGQTILFLNRRGFSTRIFCFDCGHAERCTDCDVGLVYHAADAALHCHYCEHRRPPPERCAGCGAPDTALLGLGTERLEEEVRGLFPGARIARLDRDTAARRGATEDVLRRLRHGQLDVLIGTQMVAKGHDFPGVRLVGVVAADIGLHLPDFRAAERTFQLLTQVAGRAGRDTVPGRVIVQTFVPNHYAVRLVRDHDYETFYAQELAHRKALGFPPLGHLASVLVSAEREADAVAGAAQLAAAITSFAQRAQVARSEPKASEAQREGARGEPKASEGHRVGERRSAGAAGPCEMLGPAPAPLPRLRGRHRQQILIKGAHAAVHGAARAALAAAARLREGVSAAVDVRPWSML
;
A
#
# COMPACT_ATOMS: atom_id res chain seq x y z
N ALA A 1 1.35 26.33 15.92
CA ALA A 1 0.87 25.18 15.13
C ALA A 1 0.53 24.00 16.06
N PRO A 2 -0.53 23.23 15.78
CA PRO A 2 -1.08 22.20 16.66
C PRO A 2 -0.06 21.10 17.03
N ILE A 3 0.73 20.64 16.07
CA ILE A 3 1.78 19.62 16.28
C ILE A 3 2.80 20.09 17.32
N ALA A 4 3.37 21.30 17.14
CA ALA A 4 4.35 21.85 18.07
C ALA A 4 3.77 22.06 19.48
N SER A 5 2.47 22.38 19.58
CA SER A 5 1.79 22.46 20.87
C SER A 5 1.65 21.09 21.53
N ALA A 6 1.34 20.03 20.78
CA ALA A 6 1.26 18.67 21.29
C ALA A 6 2.64 18.16 21.77
N VAL A 7 3.71 18.48 21.03
CA VAL A 7 5.09 18.20 21.43
C VAL A 7 5.41 18.79 22.81
N ARG A 8 5.11 20.08 23.02
CA ARG A 8 5.36 20.79 24.29
C ARG A 8 4.50 20.25 25.44
N ARG A 9 3.23 19.93 25.17
CA ARG A 9 2.28 19.42 26.16
C ARG A 9 2.44 17.93 26.47
N ARG A 10 3.37 17.22 25.81
CA ARG A 10 3.53 15.77 25.89
C ARG A 10 2.22 15.01 25.60
N ASP A 11 1.50 15.51 24.61
CA ASP A 11 0.23 14.94 24.17
C ASP A 11 0.47 13.88 23.09
N ALA A 12 -0.16 12.71 23.25
CA ALA A 12 -0.11 11.59 22.33
C ALA A 12 -1.07 11.71 21.12
N SER A 13 -1.60 12.90 20.87
CA SER A 13 -2.41 13.23 19.70
C SER A 13 -1.78 12.75 18.39
N THR A 14 -2.59 12.13 17.55
CA THR A 14 -2.18 11.69 16.21
C THR A 14 -2.80 12.61 15.15
N PHE A 15 -1.95 13.15 14.28
CA PHE A 15 -2.32 14.09 13.23
C PHE A 15 -2.24 13.42 11.86
N LEU A 16 -3.30 13.52 11.06
CA LEU A 16 -3.27 13.18 9.64
C LEU A 16 -2.97 14.45 8.84
N LEU A 17 -1.73 14.62 8.37
CA LEU A 17 -1.34 15.69 7.47
C LEU A 17 -1.68 15.30 6.02
N HIS A 18 -2.88 15.67 5.60
CA HIS A 18 -3.40 15.43 4.25
C HIS A 18 -3.07 16.63 3.36
N GLY A 19 -2.09 16.49 2.48
CA GLY A 19 -1.69 17.56 1.57
C GLY A 19 -1.31 17.06 0.19
N VAL A 20 -1.79 17.72 -0.86
CA VAL A 20 -1.53 17.35 -2.26
C VAL A 20 -0.02 17.24 -2.57
N THR A 21 0.34 16.57 -3.67
CA THR A 21 1.75 16.49 -4.08
C THR A 21 2.33 17.90 -4.30
N GLY A 22 3.46 18.22 -3.66
CA GLY A 22 4.05 19.57 -3.72
C GLY A 22 3.46 20.61 -2.74
N SER A 23 2.55 20.23 -1.83
CA SER A 23 1.97 21.13 -0.82
C SER A 23 2.89 21.53 0.35
N GLY A 24 4.12 21.01 0.41
CA GLY A 24 5.06 21.35 1.48
C GLY A 24 4.98 20.50 2.76
N LYS A 25 4.35 19.32 2.71
CA LYS A 25 4.32 18.38 3.85
C LYS A 25 5.68 18.17 4.52
N THR A 26 6.74 18.03 3.71
CA THR A 26 8.11 17.87 4.21
C THR A 26 8.55 19.04 5.10
N GLU A 27 8.22 20.29 4.74
CA GLU A 27 8.58 21.45 5.57
C GLU A 27 7.83 21.45 6.90
N VAL A 28 6.58 20.98 6.93
CA VAL A 28 5.85 20.76 8.18
C VAL A 28 6.56 19.74 9.07
N TYR A 29 7.07 18.64 8.49
CA TYR A 29 7.85 17.65 9.24
C TYR A 29 9.13 18.27 9.81
N LEU A 30 9.89 19.01 9.00
CA LEU A 30 11.13 19.66 9.43
C LEU A 30 10.88 20.63 10.58
N ARG A 31 9.82 21.44 10.51
CA ARG A 31 9.44 22.36 11.60
C ARG A 31 8.97 21.62 12.85
N ALA A 32 8.25 20.51 12.69
CA ALA A 32 7.82 19.67 13.82
C ALA A 32 9.02 19.02 14.54
N VAL A 33 9.98 18.49 13.76
CA VAL A 33 11.24 17.93 14.30
C VAL A 33 12.02 19.02 15.04
N ALA A 34 12.19 20.21 14.43
CA ALA A 34 12.85 21.33 15.08
C ALA A 34 12.16 21.74 16.40
N ALA A 35 10.83 21.73 16.44
CA ALA A 35 10.07 22.01 17.67
C ALA A 35 10.27 20.94 18.75
N ALA A 36 10.40 19.67 18.38
CA ALA A 36 10.72 18.58 19.31
C ALA A 36 12.13 18.74 19.89
N LEU A 37 13.12 19.02 19.06
CA LEU A 37 14.50 19.27 19.48
C LEU A 37 14.61 20.51 20.37
N GLY A 38 13.92 21.60 20.01
CA GLY A 38 13.87 22.83 20.81
C GLY A 38 13.19 22.65 22.18
N ALA A 39 12.35 21.62 22.33
CA ALA A 39 11.79 21.21 23.63
C ALA A 39 12.68 20.20 24.39
N GLY A 40 13.92 19.98 23.94
CA GLY A 40 14.85 19.01 24.51
C GLY A 40 14.50 17.55 24.23
N ARG A 41 13.53 17.28 23.34
CA ARG A 41 13.04 15.94 23.00
C ARG A 41 13.64 15.45 21.68
N ARG A 42 13.42 14.17 21.37
CA ARG A 42 14.00 13.48 20.21
C ARG A 42 12.94 13.10 19.18
N ALA A 43 13.34 12.74 17.97
CA ALA A 43 12.38 12.44 16.90
C ALA A 43 12.71 11.16 16.13
N ILE A 44 11.66 10.48 15.65
CA ILE A 44 11.75 9.39 14.68
C ILE A 44 11.03 9.84 13.40
N VAL A 45 11.69 9.71 12.26
CA VAL A 45 11.10 9.95 10.93
C VAL A 45 11.16 8.67 10.12
N LEU A 46 9.99 8.12 9.82
CA LEU A 46 9.84 6.95 8.96
C LEU A 46 9.53 7.39 7.53
N VAL A 47 10.22 6.76 6.59
CA VAL A 47 10.00 6.87 5.14
C VAL A 47 9.76 5.46 4.57
N PRO A 48 9.06 5.29 3.44
CA PRO A 48 8.73 3.94 2.96
C PRO A 48 9.96 3.07 2.67
N GLU A 49 10.92 3.59 1.90
CA GLU A 49 12.16 2.91 1.52
C GLU A 49 13.29 3.94 1.38
N ILE A 50 14.41 3.74 2.06
CA ILE A 50 15.45 4.79 2.18
C ILE A 50 16.24 4.98 0.89
N THR A 51 16.46 3.91 0.11
CA THR A 51 17.07 3.97 -1.23
C THR A 51 16.24 4.83 -2.20
N LEU A 52 14.92 4.95 -1.96
CA LEU A 52 13.98 5.67 -2.82
C LEU A 52 13.51 7.02 -2.24
N THR A 53 14.05 7.45 -1.09
CA THR A 53 13.63 8.70 -0.43
C THR A 53 14.80 9.66 -0.14
N HIS A 54 15.74 9.76 -1.09
CA HIS A 54 16.87 10.69 -1.02
C HIS A 54 16.45 12.15 -0.76
N GLN A 55 15.28 12.59 -1.24
CA GLN A 55 14.88 13.99 -1.12
C GLN A 55 14.60 14.41 0.33
N ILE A 56 13.85 13.60 1.08
CA ILE A 56 13.55 13.90 2.49
C ILE A 56 14.81 13.76 3.32
N LEU A 57 15.62 12.73 3.08
CA LEU A 57 16.88 12.55 3.78
C LEU A 57 17.87 13.69 3.51
N ALA A 58 17.98 14.16 2.25
CA ALA A 58 18.83 15.30 1.90
C ALA A 58 18.35 16.59 2.58
N ARG A 59 17.04 16.83 2.63
CA ARG A 59 16.46 17.99 3.35
C ARG A 59 16.68 17.91 4.86
N LEU A 60 16.52 16.73 5.45
CA LEU A 60 16.79 16.51 6.87
C LEU A 60 18.28 16.72 7.18
N ARG A 61 19.18 16.12 6.39
CA ARG A 61 20.64 16.31 6.53
C ARG A 61 21.04 17.76 6.34
N GLY A 62 20.51 18.45 5.33
CA GLY A 62 20.78 19.87 5.10
C GLY A 62 20.33 20.77 6.26
N ARG A 63 19.28 20.38 7.00
CA ARG A 63 18.76 21.17 8.12
C ARG A 63 19.35 20.81 9.48
N PHE A 64 19.68 19.53 9.71
CA PHE A 64 20.08 19.05 11.04
C PHE A 64 21.48 18.40 11.07
N GLY A 65 22.18 18.29 9.93
CA GLY A 65 23.58 17.85 9.86
C GLY A 65 23.83 16.51 10.55
N ASP A 66 24.80 16.49 11.47
CA ASP A 66 25.20 15.29 12.21
C ASP A 66 24.20 14.85 13.29
N ALA A 67 23.13 15.60 13.51
CA ALA A 67 22.08 15.23 14.47
C ALA A 67 21.23 14.02 14.02
N LEU A 68 21.44 13.52 12.79
CA LEU A 68 20.75 12.35 12.25
C LEU A 68 21.57 11.07 12.39
N ALA A 69 20.87 10.01 12.76
CA ALA A 69 21.29 8.64 12.51
C ALA A 69 20.33 7.97 11.52
N VAL A 70 20.88 7.43 10.43
CA VAL A 70 20.11 6.85 9.33
C VAL A 70 20.16 5.33 9.43
N LEU A 71 19.01 4.66 9.40
CA LEU A 71 18.92 3.20 9.53
C LEU A 71 18.30 2.57 8.28
N HIS A 72 19.11 2.08 7.34
CA HIS A 72 18.66 1.34 6.14
C HIS A 72 19.23 -0.07 6.01
N SER A 73 18.58 -0.87 5.15
CA SER A 73 19.02 -2.22 4.77
C SER A 73 20.35 -2.24 4.02
N GLY A 74 20.73 -1.13 3.37
CA GLY A 74 22.01 -1.02 2.66
C GLY A 74 23.25 -0.82 3.55
N LEU A 75 23.09 -0.60 4.86
CA LEU A 75 24.21 -0.46 5.80
C LEU A 75 24.77 -1.84 6.16
N SER A 76 26.09 -1.93 6.30
CA SER A 76 26.73 -3.09 6.94
C SER A 76 26.29 -3.23 8.40
N PRO A 77 26.41 -4.43 9.00
CA PRO A 77 26.11 -4.62 10.42
C PRO A 77 26.88 -3.67 11.35
N GLY A 78 28.15 -3.38 11.03
CA GLY A 78 28.99 -2.45 11.79
C GLY A 78 28.47 -1.01 11.75
N GLU A 79 28.21 -0.48 10.54
CA GLU A 79 27.63 0.86 10.38
C GLU A 79 26.26 0.98 11.05
N ARG A 80 25.42 -0.06 10.94
CA ARG A 80 24.10 -0.08 11.59
C ARG A 80 24.23 -0.05 13.11
N LEU A 81 25.19 -0.78 13.68
CA LEU A 81 25.47 -0.76 15.12
C LEU A 81 25.97 0.62 15.55
N GLU A 82 26.87 1.24 14.78
CA GLU A 82 27.35 2.60 15.05
C GLU A 82 26.20 3.61 15.10
N GLN A 83 25.32 3.62 14.09
CA GLN A 83 24.15 4.51 14.07
C GLN A 83 23.20 4.22 15.25
N TRP A 84 23.03 2.94 15.62
CA TRP A 84 22.23 2.54 16.78
C TRP A 84 22.83 3.05 18.10
N LEU A 85 24.15 2.97 18.27
CA LEU A 85 24.85 3.49 19.44
C LEU A 85 24.76 5.01 19.53
N ARG A 86 24.89 5.73 18.41
CA ARG A 86 24.71 7.18 18.35
C ARG A 86 23.31 7.63 18.80
N LEU A 87 22.28 6.84 18.46
CA LEU A 87 20.91 7.09 18.91
C LEU A 87 20.76 6.84 20.41
N ARG A 88 21.33 5.73 20.91
CA ARG A 88 21.26 5.35 22.31
C ARG A 88 22.03 6.31 23.22
N SER A 89 23.20 6.77 22.81
CA SER A 89 23.99 7.75 23.59
C SER A 89 23.42 9.17 23.53
N GLY A 90 22.45 9.42 22.64
CA GLY A 90 21.91 10.74 22.39
C GLY A 90 22.78 11.63 21.50
N ALA A 91 23.92 11.13 21.00
CA ALA A 91 24.79 11.83 20.06
C ALA A 91 24.08 12.19 18.74
N ALA A 92 23.08 11.40 18.33
CA ALA A 92 22.17 11.71 17.25
C ALA A 92 20.73 11.77 17.79
N PRO A 93 20.11 12.96 17.91
CA PRO A 93 18.77 13.08 18.46
C PRO A 93 17.62 12.72 17.49
N ILE A 94 17.94 12.39 16.23
CA ILE A 94 16.94 12.10 15.19
C ILE A 94 17.25 10.74 14.57
N ALA A 95 16.31 9.79 14.68
CA ALA A 95 16.36 8.56 13.90
C ALA A 95 15.60 8.75 12.59
N VAL A 96 16.23 8.39 11.47
CA VAL A 96 15.58 8.36 10.16
C VAL A 96 15.69 6.96 9.58
N GLY A 97 14.58 6.40 9.13
CA GLY A 97 14.70 5.21 8.32
C GLY A 97 13.39 4.61 7.83
N ALA A 98 13.47 3.34 7.41
CA ALA A 98 12.35 2.59 6.88
C ALA A 98 11.51 2.05 8.04
N ARG A 99 10.62 1.11 7.73
CA ARG A 99 9.77 0.41 8.71
C ARG A 99 10.48 0.02 10.02
N SER A 100 11.70 -0.52 9.97
CA SER A 100 12.43 -1.00 11.16
C SER A 100 13.05 0.10 12.03
N ALA A 101 13.21 1.32 11.52
CA ALA A 101 13.67 2.46 12.33
C ALA A 101 12.68 2.83 13.43
N LEU A 102 11.44 2.34 13.34
CA LEU A 102 10.46 2.41 14.41
C LEU A 102 10.93 1.75 15.71
N PHE A 103 11.96 0.90 15.70
CA PHE A 103 12.53 0.29 16.91
C PHE A 103 13.85 0.92 17.35
N ALA A 104 14.24 2.05 16.74
CA ALA A 104 15.43 2.80 17.14
C ALA A 104 15.39 3.15 18.64
N PRO A 105 16.54 3.09 19.35
CA PRO A 105 16.65 3.30 20.80
C PRO A 105 16.65 4.80 21.14
N VAL A 106 15.63 5.52 20.67
CA VAL A 106 15.47 6.96 20.91
C VAL A 106 14.85 7.19 22.28
N GLU A 107 15.68 7.68 23.21
CA GLU A 107 15.23 8.14 24.53
C GLU A 107 14.57 9.53 24.45
N ASN A 108 13.74 9.88 25.45
CA ASN A 108 12.98 11.13 25.50
C ASN A 108 12.28 11.48 24.16
N LEU A 109 11.65 10.48 23.55
CA LEU A 109 10.97 10.62 22.27
C LEU A 109 9.85 11.67 22.38
N GLY A 110 9.88 12.65 21.47
CA GLY A 110 8.94 13.77 21.44
C GLY A 110 8.19 13.94 20.13
N LEU A 111 8.49 13.16 19.11
CA LEU A 111 7.76 13.16 17.85
C LEU A 111 8.02 11.87 17.07
N ILE A 112 6.98 11.31 16.47
CA ILE A 112 7.11 10.33 15.39
C ILE A 112 6.47 10.93 14.14
N VAL A 113 7.16 10.86 13.01
CA VAL A 113 6.64 11.23 11.68
C VAL A 113 6.67 10.00 10.80
N ILE A 114 5.60 9.75 10.05
CA ILE A 114 5.53 8.73 9.00
C ILE A 114 5.14 9.43 7.71
N ASP A 115 6.06 9.47 6.75
CA ASP A 115 5.77 10.00 5.41
C ASP A 115 5.16 8.92 4.51
N GLU A 116 4.33 9.33 3.55
CA GLU A 116 3.58 8.45 2.66
C GLU A 116 2.91 7.28 3.43
N GLU A 117 2.18 7.59 4.49
CA GLU A 117 1.65 6.59 5.46
C GLU A 117 0.79 5.47 4.84
N HIS A 118 0.26 5.71 3.63
CA HIS A 118 -0.51 4.77 2.84
C HIS A 118 0.34 3.67 2.18
N ASP A 119 1.67 3.78 2.21
CA ASP A 119 2.57 2.84 1.54
C ASP A 119 2.61 1.47 2.23
N GLY A 120 2.38 0.41 1.46
CA GLY A 120 2.45 -0.97 1.92
C GLY A 120 3.83 -1.41 2.44
N ALA A 121 4.91 -0.67 2.14
CA ALA A 121 6.25 -0.93 2.70
C ALA A 121 6.27 -0.91 4.25
N TYR A 122 5.31 -0.23 4.87
CA TYR A 122 5.15 -0.20 6.32
C TYR A 122 4.56 -1.48 6.92
N LYS A 123 3.99 -2.39 6.11
CA LYS A 123 3.60 -3.73 6.56
C LYS A 123 4.80 -4.67 6.48
N ASN A 124 5.11 -5.36 7.58
CA ASN A 124 6.02 -6.50 7.59
C ASN A 124 5.25 -7.80 7.35
N GLU A 125 5.67 -8.57 6.35
CA GLU A 125 5.00 -9.82 5.95
C GLU A 125 5.80 -11.07 6.37
N GLU A 126 7.08 -10.91 6.70
CA GLU A 126 7.99 -12.00 7.10
C GLU A 126 8.17 -12.07 8.62
N GLY A 127 8.16 -13.27 9.19
CA GLY A 127 8.32 -13.48 10.62
C GLY A 127 7.21 -12.78 11.43
N PHE A 128 7.60 -11.81 12.27
CA PHE A 128 6.64 -11.04 13.06
C PHE A 128 5.85 -10.07 12.18
N ARG A 129 4.60 -10.40 11.83
CA ARG A 129 3.75 -9.57 10.96
C ARG A 129 3.16 -8.38 11.71
N TYR A 130 3.67 -7.18 11.43
CA TYR A 130 3.20 -5.93 12.03
C TYR A 130 3.06 -4.82 10.98
N HIS A 131 2.26 -3.81 11.30
CA HIS A 131 2.17 -2.58 10.51
C HIS A 131 2.83 -1.43 11.29
N ALA A 132 3.87 -0.80 10.73
CA ALA A 132 4.63 0.24 11.44
C ALA A 132 3.77 1.44 11.84
N ARG A 133 2.82 1.87 11.02
CA ARG A 133 1.85 2.92 11.39
C ARG A 133 1.13 2.62 12.71
N ASP A 134 0.67 1.39 12.89
CA ASP A 134 -0.13 1.01 14.05
C ASP A 134 0.75 0.87 15.29
N LEU A 135 1.93 0.25 15.14
CA LEU A 135 2.92 0.20 16.22
C LEU A 135 3.46 1.59 16.58
N ALA A 136 3.54 2.52 15.62
CA ALA A 136 3.93 3.90 15.89
C ALA A 136 2.89 4.62 16.74
N ARG A 137 1.59 4.37 16.56
CA ARG A 137 0.55 4.89 17.48
C ARG A 137 0.76 4.38 18.89
N LEU A 138 1.05 3.08 19.06
CA LEU A 138 1.33 2.49 20.36
C LEU A 138 2.59 3.10 21.00
N ARG A 139 3.68 3.21 20.23
CA ARG A 139 4.94 3.81 20.69
C ARG A 139 4.77 5.29 21.05
N ALA A 140 4.02 6.05 20.26
CA ALA A 140 3.73 7.46 20.49
C ALA A 140 2.94 7.68 21.80
N ARG A 141 1.93 6.83 22.05
CA ARG A 141 1.18 6.81 23.32
C ARG A 141 2.08 6.49 24.50
N ALA A 142 2.88 5.43 24.41
CA ALA A 142 3.82 5.04 25.47
C ALA A 142 4.85 6.14 25.77
N ALA A 143 5.30 6.88 24.75
CA ALA A 143 6.24 7.99 24.89
C ALA A 143 5.58 9.35 25.18
N SER A 144 4.25 9.43 25.27
CA SER A 144 3.50 10.69 25.43
C SER A 144 3.97 11.75 24.42
N CYS A 145 3.95 11.38 23.14
CA CYS A 145 4.39 12.25 22.06
C CYS A 145 3.46 12.20 20.85
N PRO A 146 3.36 13.28 20.07
CA PRO A 146 2.51 13.28 18.90
C PRO A 146 3.06 12.37 17.79
N LEU A 147 2.13 11.81 17.01
CA LEU A 147 2.41 11.09 15.77
C LEU A 147 1.86 11.89 14.58
N VAL A 148 2.65 12.08 13.55
CA VAL A 148 2.25 12.74 12.30
C VAL A 148 2.24 11.71 11.18
N LEU A 149 1.07 11.48 10.60
CA LEU A 149 0.85 10.64 9.42
C LEU A 149 0.71 11.54 8.20
N GLY A 150 1.69 11.51 7.32
CA GLY A 150 1.73 12.36 6.14
C GLY A 150 1.31 11.63 4.88
N SER A 151 0.40 12.22 4.09
CA SER A 151 0.01 11.65 2.80
C SER A 151 -0.61 12.67 1.87
N ALA A 152 -0.42 12.50 0.56
CA ALA A 152 -1.25 13.15 -0.46
C ALA A 152 -2.53 12.36 -0.76
N THR A 153 -2.50 11.05 -0.54
CA THR A 153 -3.61 10.13 -0.76
C THR A 153 -3.70 9.23 0.47
N PRO A 154 -4.25 9.71 1.60
CA PRO A 154 -4.32 8.94 2.83
C PRO A 154 -4.93 7.56 2.62
N SER A 155 -4.48 6.57 3.40
CA SER A 155 -5.11 5.25 3.40
C SER A 155 -6.54 5.38 3.89
N LEU A 156 -7.41 4.45 3.45
CA LEU A 156 -8.80 4.46 3.90
C LEU A 156 -8.92 4.39 5.43
N GLU A 157 -8.04 3.65 6.10
CA GLU A 157 -8.01 3.56 7.57
C GLU A 157 -7.69 4.89 8.22
N SER A 158 -6.65 5.58 7.75
CA SER A 158 -6.24 6.86 8.32
C SER A 158 -7.27 7.94 8.05
N ARG A 159 -7.88 7.95 6.86
CA ARG A 159 -8.96 8.90 6.55
C ARG A 159 -10.21 8.61 7.39
N HIS A 160 -10.64 7.35 7.47
CA HIS A 160 -11.81 6.96 8.26
C HIS A 160 -11.62 7.25 9.75
N ALA A 161 -10.46 6.95 10.32
CA ALA A 161 -10.16 7.27 11.72
C ALA A 161 -10.18 8.80 11.97
N ALA A 162 -9.85 9.62 10.98
CA ALA A 162 -9.98 11.08 11.09
C ALA A 162 -11.45 11.52 11.06
N ASP A 163 -12.27 10.91 10.20
CA ASP A 163 -13.71 11.17 10.15
C ASP A 163 -14.42 10.73 11.44
N GLN A 164 -13.90 9.71 12.14
CA GLN A 164 -14.38 9.27 13.47
C GLN A 164 -13.82 10.12 14.65
N GLY A 165 -12.98 11.13 14.38
CA GLY A 165 -12.37 11.96 15.42
C GLY A 165 -11.21 11.32 16.19
N GLU A 166 -10.77 10.11 15.83
CA GLU A 166 -9.58 9.47 16.43
C GLU A 166 -8.27 10.14 16.02
N LEU A 167 -8.28 10.87 14.89
CA LEU A 167 -7.15 11.62 14.35
C LEU A 167 -7.56 13.06 14.09
N THR A 168 -6.66 14.00 14.38
CA THR A 168 -6.84 15.38 13.93
C THR A 168 -6.36 15.53 12.49
N ARG A 169 -7.28 15.78 11.55
CA ARG A 169 -6.93 16.04 10.14
C ARG A 169 -6.42 17.47 9.95
N LEU A 170 -5.24 17.61 9.36
CA LEU A 170 -4.63 18.87 8.96
C LEU A 170 -4.51 18.89 7.44
N VAL A 171 -5.14 19.86 6.77
CA VAL A 171 -5.22 19.90 5.30
C VAL A 171 -4.29 20.95 4.71
N LEU A 172 -3.51 20.55 3.70
CA LEU A 172 -2.74 21.45 2.83
C LEU A 172 -3.28 21.34 1.40
N ALA A 173 -4.29 22.15 1.08
CA ALA A 173 -5.08 22.02 -0.15
C ALA A 173 -4.34 22.40 -1.44
N HIS A 174 -3.32 23.25 -1.34
CA HIS A 174 -2.65 23.84 -2.51
C HIS A 174 -1.16 23.53 -2.54
N ARG A 175 -0.58 23.50 -3.76
CA ARG A 175 0.86 23.44 -3.97
C ARG A 175 1.53 24.72 -3.47
N ILE A 176 2.78 24.60 -3.03
CA ILE A 176 3.62 25.78 -2.76
C ILE A 176 3.70 26.60 -4.06
N GLY A 177 3.44 27.90 -3.97
CA GLY A 177 3.44 28.81 -5.13
C GLY A 177 2.16 28.78 -5.99
N GLY A 178 1.12 28.05 -5.58
CA GLY A 178 -0.21 28.13 -6.22
C GLY A 178 -0.32 27.47 -7.60
N GLN A 179 0.72 26.77 -8.07
CA GLN A 179 0.67 26.08 -9.35
C GLN A 179 -0.43 25.01 -9.38
N PRO A 180 -1.18 24.89 -10.49
CA PRO A 180 -2.20 23.86 -10.64
C PRO A 180 -1.59 22.45 -10.67
N LEU A 181 -2.40 21.45 -10.36
CA LEU A 181 -2.06 20.05 -10.62
C LEU A 181 -2.02 19.83 -12.15
N PRO A 182 -1.16 18.92 -12.65
CA PRO A 182 -1.04 18.69 -14.09
C PRO A 182 -2.34 18.15 -14.68
N ALA A 183 -2.63 18.54 -15.91
CA ALA A 183 -3.77 18.03 -16.66
C ALA A 183 -3.56 16.54 -16.95
N VAL A 184 -4.56 15.74 -16.60
CA VAL A 184 -4.58 14.30 -16.81
C VAL A 184 -5.55 13.98 -17.94
N GLU A 185 -5.05 13.36 -18.99
CA GLU A 185 -5.83 12.83 -20.10
C GLU A 185 -6.00 11.32 -19.92
N ILE A 186 -7.24 10.84 -19.94
CA ILE A 186 -7.54 9.40 -19.89
C ILE A 186 -7.80 8.93 -21.32
N VAL A 187 -7.01 7.97 -21.79
CA VAL A 187 -7.10 7.39 -23.12
C VAL A 187 -7.72 5.99 -23.01
N ASP A 188 -8.81 5.81 -23.73
CA ASP A 188 -9.48 4.53 -23.90
C ASP A 188 -8.76 3.69 -24.96
N LEU A 189 -8.08 2.63 -24.52
CA LEU A 189 -7.36 1.72 -25.40
C LEU A 189 -8.29 0.92 -26.32
N ALA A 190 -9.54 0.68 -25.92
CA ALA A 190 -10.50 -0.05 -26.75
C ALA A 190 -10.84 0.74 -28.03
N ARG A 191 -11.01 2.07 -27.92
CA ARG A 191 -11.27 2.97 -29.05
C ARG A 191 -10.05 3.16 -29.95
N GLU A 192 -8.84 3.18 -29.39
CA GLU A 192 -7.60 3.28 -30.16
C GLU A 192 -7.42 2.08 -31.11
N ARG A 193 -7.87 0.89 -30.71
CA ARG A 193 -7.89 -0.31 -31.55
C ARG A 193 -8.84 -0.15 -32.74
N GLU A 194 -10.09 0.27 -32.49
CA GLU A 194 -11.11 0.43 -33.54
C GLU A 194 -10.60 1.35 -34.67
N ALA A 195 -9.83 2.37 -34.31
CA ALA A 195 -9.23 3.31 -35.26
C ALA A 195 -7.96 2.80 -35.95
N SER A 196 -7.44 1.61 -35.61
CA SER A 196 -6.18 1.05 -36.15
C SER A 196 -6.42 -0.32 -36.83
N PRO A 197 -6.87 -0.33 -38.10
CA PRO A 197 -7.27 -1.56 -38.81
C PRO A 197 -6.12 -2.53 -39.16
N ARG A 198 -4.85 -2.22 -38.83
CA ARG A 198 -3.66 -3.02 -39.24
C ARG A 198 -3.09 -3.96 -38.16
N GLY A 199 -3.85 -4.33 -37.13
CA GLY A 199 -3.49 -5.42 -36.21
C GLY A 199 -2.17 -5.25 -35.43
N ARG A 200 -1.57 -4.05 -35.44
CA ARG A 200 -0.32 -3.78 -34.76
C ARG A 200 -0.64 -3.49 -33.29
N ARG A 201 -0.26 -4.43 -32.42
CA ARG A 201 -0.38 -4.37 -30.95
C ARG A 201 0.51 -3.24 -30.41
N LEU A 202 -0.01 -2.01 -30.28
CA LEU A 202 0.77 -0.87 -29.77
C LEU A 202 0.68 -0.84 -28.23
N ALA A 203 1.81 -0.86 -27.54
CA ALA A 203 1.85 -0.56 -26.11
C ALA A 203 1.51 0.92 -25.84
N LEU A 204 1.77 1.78 -26.84
CA LEU A 204 1.56 3.23 -26.76
C LEU A 204 0.43 3.66 -27.70
N SER A 205 -0.60 4.29 -27.16
CA SER A 205 -1.67 4.95 -27.91
C SER A 205 -1.13 6.05 -28.81
N ARG A 206 -1.90 6.44 -29.83
CA ARG A 206 -1.54 7.56 -30.71
C ARG A 206 -1.34 8.86 -29.94
N ALA A 207 -2.21 9.12 -28.96
CA ALA A 207 -2.09 10.29 -28.08
C ALA A 207 -0.77 10.29 -27.31
N LEU A 208 -0.37 9.16 -26.71
CA LEU A 208 0.89 9.07 -25.96
C LEU A 208 2.11 9.16 -26.89
N ARG A 209 2.05 8.55 -28.08
CA ARG A 209 3.12 8.64 -29.10
C ARG A 209 3.33 10.07 -29.57
N ALA A 210 2.25 10.78 -29.87
CA ALA A 210 2.30 12.18 -30.29
C ALA A 210 2.88 13.07 -29.19
N ALA A 211 2.40 12.92 -27.95
CA ALA A 211 2.89 13.66 -26.80
C ALA A 211 4.38 13.37 -26.51
N LEU A 212 4.81 12.12 -26.66
CA LEU A 212 6.21 11.73 -26.50
C LEU A 212 7.08 12.39 -27.58
N ALA A 213 6.65 12.37 -28.84
CA ALA A 213 7.37 13.04 -29.93
C ALA A 213 7.46 14.56 -29.74
N GLU A 214 6.37 15.22 -29.31
CA GLU A 214 6.35 16.63 -28.94
C GLU A 214 7.33 16.95 -27.80
N THR A 215 7.31 16.12 -26.75
CA THR A 215 8.15 16.31 -25.57
C THR A 215 9.63 16.19 -25.92
N LEU A 216 10.00 15.18 -26.72
CA LEU A 216 11.38 14.98 -27.18
C LEU A 216 11.85 16.12 -28.09
N ARG A 217 11.01 16.60 -29.02
CA ARG A 217 11.33 17.76 -29.88
C ARG A 217 11.55 19.04 -29.07
N ALA A 218 10.81 19.22 -27.97
CA ALA A 218 10.97 20.36 -27.07
C ALA A 218 12.14 20.20 -26.07
N GLY A 219 12.95 19.14 -26.18
CA GLY A 219 14.02 18.83 -25.24
C GLY A 219 13.54 18.52 -23.81
N GLY A 220 12.27 18.12 -23.67
CA GLY A 220 11.71 17.68 -22.39
C GLY A 220 11.96 16.22 -22.12
N GLN A 221 11.85 15.83 -20.86
CA GLN A 221 12.01 14.43 -20.42
C GLN A 221 10.63 13.79 -20.19
N THR A 222 10.57 12.47 -20.38
CA THR A 222 9.35 11.67 -20.20
C THR A 222 9.56 10.54 -19.21
N ILE A 223 8.56 10.28 -18.38
CA ILE A 223 8.45 9.05 -17.59
C ILE A 223 7.35 8.17 -18.17
N LEU A 224 7.67 6.93 -18.51
CA LEU A 224 6.72 5.91 -18.90
C LEU A 224 6.55 4.91 -17.75
N PHE A 225 5.35 4.86 -17.20
CA PHE A 225 5.01 4.10 -16.02
C PHE A 225 4.23 2.83 -16.37
N LEU A 226 4.69 1.69 -15.83
CA LEU A 226 4.04 0.40 -15.97
C LEU A 226 3.86 -0.29 -14.61
N ASN A 227 2.62 -0.62 -14.26
CA ASN A 227 2.28 -1.21 -12.97
C ASN A 227 2.50 -2.74 -12.96
N ARG A 228 3.76 -3.20 -12.86
CA ARG A 228 4.13 -4.64 -12.88
C ARG A 228 4.11 -5.33 -11.49
N ARG A 229 3.31 -4.91 -10.51
CA ARG A 229 3.33 -5.59 -9.18
C ARG A 229 2.62 -6.96 -9.23
N GLY A 230 3.41 -8.03 -9.16
CA GLY A 230 2.94 -9.40 -8.91
C GLY A 230 3.27 -10.38 -10.03
N PHE A 231 3.65 -11.61 -9.67
CA PHE A 231 4.13 -12.66 -10.59
C PHE A 231 3.01 -13.54 -11.18
N SER A 232 1.74 -13.18 -11.01
CA SER A 232 0.64 -13.90 -11.63
C SER A 232 0.27 -13.22 -12.94
N THR A 233 0.65 -13.85 -14.05
CA THR A 233 0.16 -13.52 -15.39
C THR A 233 -1.35 -13.69 -15.41
N ARG A 234 -2.10 -12.58 -15.33
CA ARG A 234 -3.50 -12.63 -15.73
C ARG A 234 -3.58 -12.61 -17.24
N ILE A 235 -4.53 -13.36 -17.78
CA ILE A 235 -4.89 -13.27 -19.18
C ILE A 235 -5.70 -12.00 -19.35
N PHE A 236 -5.05 -11.00 -19.91
CA PHE A 236 -5.68 -9.80 -20.43
C PHE A 236 -5.72 -9.92 -21.94
N CYS A 237 -6.89 -9.71 -22.53
CA CYS A 237 -6.97 -9.48 -23.96
C CYS A 237 -6.32 -8.12 -24.26
N PHE A 238 -5.26 -8.11 -25.06
CA PHE A 238 -4.64 -6.86 -25.52
C PHE A 238 -5.52 -6.07 -26.49
N ASP A 239 -6.58 -6.69 -27.02
CA ASP A 239 -7.45 -6.04 -27.98
C ASP A 239 -8.62 -5.30 -27.30
N CYS A 240 -9.30 -5.91 -26.34
CA CYS A 240 -10.44 -5.27 -25.65
C CYS A 240 -10.22 -5.02 -24.16
N GLY A 241 -9.08 -5.44 -23.59
CA GLY A 241 -8.81 -5.35 -22.17
C GLY A 241 -9.64 -6.28 -21.30
N HIS A 242 -10.41 -7.18 -21.90
CA HIS A 242 -11.15 -8.18 -21.14
C HIS A 242 -10.17 -8.99 -20.30
N ALA A 243 -10.41 -8.97 -19.00
CA ALA A 243 -9.77 -9.84 -18.04
C ALA A 243 -10.74 -11.00 -17.79
N GLU A 244 -10.25 -12.23 -17.91
CA GLU A 244 -11.08 -13.41 -17.63
C GLU A 244 -11.57 -13.38 -16.17
N ARG A 245 -12.88 -13.44 -15.95
CA ARG A 245 -13.50 -13.38 -14.61
C ARG A 245 -14.15 -14.71 -14.22
N CYS A 246 -14.19 -14.98 -12.92
CA CYS A 246 -14.90 -16.11 -12.33
C CYS A 246 -16.42 -15.88 -12.41
N THR A 247 -17.18 -16.88 -12.86
CA THR A 247 -18.65 -16.83 -12.93
C THR A 247 -19.32 -16.75 -11.56
N ASP A 248 -18.66 -17.29 -10.53
CA ASP A 248 -19.27 -17.46 -9.21
C ASP A 248 -18.92 -16.31 -8.25
N CYS A 249 -17.83 -15.59 -8.51
CA CYS A 249 -17.29 -14.55 -7.62
C CYS A 249 -17.07 -13.19 -8.29
N ASP A 250 -17.19 -13.10 -9.62
CA ASP A 250 -16.91 -11.89 -10.42
C ASP A 250 -15.49 -11.30 -10.22
N VAL A 251 -14.54 -12.12 -9.76
CA VAL A 251 -13.13 -11.76 -9.56
C VAL A 251 -12.28 -12.19 -10.75
N GLY A 252 -11.17 -11.47 -11.00
CA GLY A 252 -10.24 -11.80 -12.09
C GLY A 252 -9.53 -13.15 -11.86
N LEU A 253 -9.58 -14.03 -12.86
CA LEU A 253 -8.91 -15.32 -12.86
C LEU A 253 -7.40 -15.15 -13.08
N VAL A 254 -6.62 -16.04 -12.48
CA VAL A 254 -5.16 -16.09 -12.62
C VAL A 254 -4.79 -17.25 -13.52
N TYR A 255 -3.94 -17.02 -14.52
CA TYR A 255 -3.41 -18.10 -15.34
C TYR A 255 -2.21 -18.76 -14.67
N HIS A 256 -2.33 -20.07 -14.47
CA HIS A 256 -1.30 -20.94 -13.92
C HIS A 256 -0.63 -21.68 -15.07
N ALA A 257 0.58 -21.25 -15.43
CA ALA A 257 1.33 -21.83 -16.55
C ALA A 257 1.67 -23.31 -16.35
N ALA A 258 1.83 -23.77 -15.10
CA ALA A 258 2.10 -25.16 -14.77
C ALA A 258 0.91 -26.08 -15.11
N ASP A 259 -0.31 -25.58 -14.93
CA ASP A 259 -1.56 -26.33 -15.11
C ASP A 259 -2.26 -25.99 -16.44
N ALA A 260 -1.68 -25.05 -17.20
CA ALA A 260 -2.27 -24.43 -18.37
C ALA A 260 -3.74 -24.00 -18.18
N ALA A 261 -4.10 -23.50 -16.99
CA ALA A 261 -5.49 -23.23 -16.60
C ALA A 261 -5.66 -21.88 -15.87
N LEU A 262 -6.87 -21.33 -15.96
CA LEU A 262 -7.34 -20.16 -15.23
C LEU A 262 -7.99 -20.58 -13.91
N HIS A 263 -7.49 -20.07 -12.78
CA HIS A 263 -8.02 -20.40 -11.45
C HIS A 263 -8.62 -19.17 -10.75
N CYS A 264 -9.75 -19.39 -10.08
CA CYS A 264 -10.32 -18.50 -9.08
C CYS A 264 -9.81 -18.90 -7.69
N HIS A 265 -9.23 -17.96 -6.93
CA HIS A 265 -8.68 -18.23 -5.60
C HIS A 265 -9.65 -17.97 -4.44
N TYR A 266 -10.89 -17.59 -4.76
CA TYR A 266 -11.95 -17.37 -3.77
C TYR A 266 -12.89 -18.57 -3.66
N CYS A 267 -13.35 -19.10 -4.79
CA CYS A 267 -14.26 -20.26 -4.86
C CYS A 267 -13.65 -21.51 -5.50
N GLU A 268 -12.36 -21.47 -5.84
CA GLU A 268 -11.63 -22.59 -6.46
C GLU A 268 -12.06 -22.99 -7.87
N HIS A 269 -12.94 -22.21 -8.52
CA HIS A 269 -13.34 -22.43 -9.91
C HIS A 269 -12.13 -22.50 -10.84
N ARG A 270 -12.07 -23.52 -11.71
CA ARG A 270 -11.00 -23.72 -12.70
C ARG A 270 -11.57 -23.87 -14.10
N ARG A 271 -10.93 -23.26 -15.09
CA ARG A 271 -11.25 -23.45 -16.51
C ARG A 271 -10.02 -23.32 -17.39
N PRO A 272 -9.95 -23.96 -18.58
CA PRO A 272 -8.88 -23.70 -19.53
C PRO A 272 -8.90 -22.22 -19.99
N PRO A 273 -7.74 -21.63 -20.35
CA PRO A 273 -7.72 -20.33 -21.00
C PRO A 273 -8.47 -20.42 -22.32
N PRO A 274 -9.31 -19.43 -22.67
CA PRO A 274 -10.04 -19.50 -23.92
C PRO A 274 -9.10 -19.22 -25.09
N GLU A 275 -9.28 -19.94 -26.21
CA GLU A 275 -8.54 -19.73 -27.46
C GLU A 275 -8.85 -18.36 -28.09
N ARG A 276 -10.01 -17.81 -27.75
CA ARG A 276 -10.50 -16.51 -28.18
C ARG A 276 -10.97 -15.69 -26.99
N CYS A 277 -10.83 -14.38 -27.08
CA CYS A 277 -11.32 -13.50 -26.03
C CYS A 277 -12.82 -13.66 -25.78
N ALA A 278 -13.22 -13.94 -24.54
CA ALA A 278 -14.63 -13.96 -24.16
C ALA A 278 -15.33 -12.59 -24.32
N GLY A 279 -14.56 -11.50 -24.30
CA GLY A 279 -15.08 -10.14 -24.51
C GLY A 279 -15.21 -9.70 -25.96
N CYS A 280 -14.31 -10.11 -26.87
CA CYS A 280 -14.32 -9.62 -28.26
C CYS A 280 -14.00 -10.65 -29.36
N GLY A 281 -13.85 -11.93 -29.01
CA GLY A 281 -13.61 -13.02 -29.97
C GLY A 281 -12.24 -13.02 -30.66
N ALA A 282 -11.34 -12.11 -30.27
CA ALA A 282 -9.99 -11.99 -30.84
C ALA A 282 -9.18 -13.28 -30.62
N PRO A 283 -8.49 -13.80 -31.65
CA PRO A 283 -7.62 -14.97 -31.52
C PRO A 283 -6.37 -14.64 -30.69
N ASP A 284 -5.78 -15.65 -30.04
CA ASP A 284 -4.56 -15.56 -29.22
C ASP A 284 -4.70 -14.70 -27.95
N THR A 285 -5.74 -14.95 -27.15
CA THR A 285 -5.86 -14.32 -25.83
C THR A 285 -4.80 -14.76 -24.83
N ALA A 286 -4.18 -15.92 -25.04
CA ALA A 286 -3.21 -16.46 -24.12
C ALA A 286 -1.78 -16.12 -24.56
N LEU A 287 -1.21 -15.07 -23.96
CA LEU A 287 0.14 -15.05 -23.34
C LEU A 287 0.99 -13.79 -23.58
N LEU A 288 1.65 -13.43 -22.48
CA LEU A 288 2.74 -12.46 -22.27
C LEU A 288 2.39 -10.96 -22.26
N GLY A 289 2.38 -10.46 -21.02
CA GLY A 289 2.19 -9.08 -20.60
C GLY A 289 3.06 -8.05 -21.30
N LEU A 290 2.62 -6.79 -21.18
CA LEU A 290 3.49 -5.63 -21.29
C LEU A 290 4.60 -5.76 -20.24
N GLY A 291 5.81 -6.04 -20.69
CA GLY A 291 7.02 -5.94 -19.89
C GLY A 291 7.66 -4.56 -20.07
N THR A 292 8.43 -4.12 -19.08
CA THR A 292 9.26 -2.92 -19.21
C THR A 292 10.28 -3.06 -20.35
N GLU A 293 10.71 -4.28 -20.68
CA GLU A 293 11.60 -4.60 -21.81
C GLU A 293 10.94 -4.39 -23.17
N ARG A 294 9.76 -4.98 -23.39
CA ARG A 294 9.00 -4.81 -24.64
C ARG A 294 8.62 -3.35 -24.88
N LEU A 295 8.29 -2.62 -23.82
CA LEU A 295 8.02 -1.18 -23.89
C LEU A 295 9.28 -0.40 -24.29
N GLU A 296 10.45 -0.80 -23.81
CA GLU A 296 11.74 -0.21 -24.15
C GLU A 296 12.10 -0.43 -25.63
N GLU A 297 11.90 -1.65 -26.13
CA GLU A 297 12.07 -1.99 -27.54
C GLU A 297 11.13 -1.16 -28.44
N GLU A 298 9.86 -1.01 -28.06
CA GLU A 298 8.91 -0.19 -28.82
C GLU A 298 9.33 1.28 -28.86
N VAL A 299 9.74 1.85 -27.73
CA VAL A 299 10.20 3.25 -27.66
C VAL A 299 11.49 3.45 -28.46
N ARG A 300 12.45 2.53 -28.37
CA ARG A 300 13.69 2.57 -29.18
C ARG A 300 13.39 2.51 -30.68
N GLY A 301 12.45 1.66 -31.09
CA GLY A 301 12.04 1.53 -32.48
C GLY A 301 11.36 2.80 -33.03
N LEU A 302 10.62 3.53 -32.19
CA LEU A 302 9.97 4.78 -32.58
C LEU A 302 10.92 5.99 -32.53
N PHE A 303 11.86 6.00 -31.59
CA PHE A 303 12.75 7.14 -31.31
C PHE A 303 14.21 6.66 -31.14
N PRO A 304 14.89 6.27 -32.23
CA PRO A 304 16.24 5.68 -32.16
C PRO A 304 17.31 6.63 -31.59
N GLY A 305 17.09 7.95 -31.65
CA GLY A 305 17.99 8.96 -31.09
C GLY A 305 17.75 9.30 -29.61
N ALA A 306 16.71 8.75 -28.98
CA ALA A 306 16.37 9.09 -27.59
C ALA A 306 17.22 8.31 -26.59
N ARG A 307 17.70 8.99 -25.54
CA ARG A 307 18.44 8.38 -24.43
C ARG A 307 17.47 7.74 -23.45
N ILE A 308 17.26 6.43 -23.60
CA ILE A 308 16.26 5.66 -22.85
C ILE A 308 16.93 4.85 -21.74
N ALA A 309 16.31 4.79 -20.56
CA ALA A 309 16.71 3.88 -19.49
C ALA A 309 15.51 3.19 -18.84
N ARG A 310 15.77 2.04 -18.22
CA ARG A 310 14.79 1.25 -17.48
C ARG A 310 15.09 1.26 -15.98
N LEU A 311 14.05 1.42 -15.15
CA LEU A 311 14.13 1.31 -13.69
C LEU A 311 13.02 0.39 -13.15
N ASP A 312 13.40 -0.85 -12.88
CA ASP A 312 12.57 -1.90 -12.31
C ASP A 312 13.42 -2.82 -11.41
N ARG A 313 12.78 -3.85 -10.86
CA ARG A 313 13.43 -4.77 -9.91
C ARG A 313 14.69 -5.43 -10.47
N ASP A 314 14.68 -5.77 -11.76
CA ASP A 314 15.74 -6.55 -12.41
C ASP A 314 16.96 -5.65 -12.68
N THR A 315 16.71 -4.40 -13.09
CA THR A 315 17.75 -3.37 -13.31
C THR A 315 18.28 -2.75 -12.01
N ALA A 316 17.46 -2.68 -10.96
CA ALA A 316 17.81 -2.11 -9.66
C ALA A 316 18.65 -3.03 -8.75
N ALA A 317 18.86 -4.29 -9.12
CA ALA A 317 19.56 -5.28 -8.27
C ALA A 317 21.05 -4.96 -8.05
N ARG A 318 21.67 -4.16 -8.93
CA ARG A 318 23.07 -3.73 -8.78
C ARG A 318 23.17 -2.53 -7.82
N ARG A 319 24.08 -2.61 -6.83
CA ARG A 319 24.37 -1.49 -5.91
C ARG A 319 24.74 -0.23 -6.72
N GLY A 320 24.10 0.91 -6.43
CA GLY A 320 24.38 2.19 -7.09
C GLY A 320 23.67 2.41 -8.43
N ALA A 321 23.07 1.39 -9.05
CA ALA A 321 22.47 1.52 -10.38
C ALA A 321 21.20 2.37 -10.37
N THR A 322 20.39 2.25 -9.31
CA THR A 322 19.19 3.08 -9.13
C THR A 322 19.58 4.54 -8.98
N GLU A 323 20.57 4.83 -8.15
CA GLU A 323 21.08 6.19 -7.92
C GLU A 323 21.63 6.81 -9.20
N ASP A 324 22.37 6.05 -10.02
CA ASP A 324 22.91 6.54 -11.28
C ASP A 324 21.82 6.91 -12.28
N VAL A 325 20.82 6.04 -12.50
CA VAL A 325 19.71 6.31 -13.43
C VAL A 325 18.92 7.55 -12.99
N LEU A 326 18.60 7.66 -11.70
CA LEU A 326 17.87 8.82 -11.16
C LEU A 326 18.68 10.11 -11.26
N ARG A 327 20.01 10.05 -11.04
CA ARG A 327 20.93 11.17 -11.19
C ARG A 327 21.00 11.62 -12.64
N ARG A 328 21.17 10.69 -13.59
CA ARG A 328 21.19 10.97 -15.03
C ARG A 328 19.88 11.60 -15.50
N LEU A 329 18.73 11.11 -15.03
CA LEU A 329 17.45 11.73 -15.31
C LEU A 329 17.40 13.16 -14.76
N ARG A 330 17.78 13.39 -13.50
CA ARG A 330 17.76 14.73 -12.89
C ARG A 330 18.63 15.75 -13.66
N HIS A 331 19.76 15.33 -14.21
CA HIS A 331 20.68 16.20 -14.96
C HIS A 331 20.38 16.30 -16.46
N GLY A 332 19.22 15.83 -16.93
CA GLY A 332 18.88 15.92 -18.36
C GLY A 332 19.70 15.00 -19.27
N GLN A 333 20.31 13.95 -18.70
CA GLN A 333 21.13 12.98 -19.44
C GLN A 333 20.31 11.79 -19.98
N LEU A 334 19.02 11.74 -19.67
CA LEU A 334 18.05 10.77 -20.15
C LEU A 334 16.83 11.50 -20.68
N ASP A 335 16.28 11.04 -21.80
CA ASP A 335 15.09 11.62 -22.40
C ASP A 335 13.83 10.85 -21.99
N VAL A 336 13.95 9.53 -21.84
CA VAL A 336 12.83 8.65 -21.43
C VAL A 336 13.27 7.70 -20.34
N LEU A 337 12.53 7.71 -19.21
CA LEU A 337 12.67 6.72 -18.15
C LEU A 337 11.45 5.79 -18.17
N ILE A 338 11.67 4.52 -18.48
CA ILE A 338 10.66 3.47 -18.36
C ILE A 338 10.79 2.85 -16.98
N GLY A 339 9.73 2.80 -16.20
CA GLY A 339 9.83 2.15 -14.91
C GLY A 339 8.55 1.76 -14.26
N THR A 340 8.73 1.02 -13.17
CA THR A 340 7.66 0.60 -12.29
C THR A 340 7.54 1.59 -11.12
N GLN A 341 7.00 1.16 -10.00
CA GLN A 341 6.69 2.04 -8.86
C GLN A 341 7.89 2.75 -8.25
N MET A 342 9.11 2.30 -8.53
CA MET A 342 10.31 3.01 -8.09
C MET A 342 10.39 4.43 -8.64
N VAL A 343 9.83 4.68 -9.84
CA VAL A 343 9.82 6.01 -10.45
C VAL A 343 8.78 6.94 -9.81
N ALA A 344 7.76 6.38 -9.17
CA ALA A 344 6.63 7.13 -8.61
C ALA A 344 6.90 7.73 -7.23
N LYS A 345 7.88 7.20 -6.47
CA LYS A 345 8.11 7.54 -5.06
C LYS A 345 9.20 8.58 -4.90
N GLY A 346 9.04 9.55 -3.99
CA GLY A 346 10.14 10.30 -3.37
C GLY A 346 11.10 11.13 -4.24
N HIS A 347 10.90 11.22 -5.56
CA HIS A 347 11.82 11.89 -6.49
C HIS A 347 11.18 13.11 -7.17
N ASP A 348 12.01 14.13 -7.41
CA ASP A 348 11.65 15.36 -8.09
C ASP A 348 12.52 15.51 -9.34
N PHE A 349 11.89 15.71 -10.49
CA PHE A 349 12.54 15.76 -11.79
C PHE A 349 12.08 17.01 -12.55
N PRO A 350 12.82 18.13 -12.44
CA PRO A 350 12.42 19.41 -13.03
C PRO A 350 12.17 19.32 -14.54
N GLY A 351 13.01 18.57 -15.27
CA GLY A 351 12.89 18.41 -16.72
C GLY A 351 11.76 17.49 -17.20
N VAL A 352 11.00 16.83 -16.31
CA VAL A 352 9.92 15.92 -16.71
C VAL A 352 8.66 16.70 -17.06
N ARG A 353 8.33 16.67 -18.36
CA ARG A 353 7.17 17.36 -18.94
C ARG A 353 6.02 16.42 -19.28
N LEU A 354 6.31 15.14 -19.51
CA LEU A 354 5.31 14.12 -19.82
C LEU A 354 5.43 12.94 -18.88
N VAL A 355 4.28 12.49 -18.39
CA VAL A 355 4.14 11.20 -17.70
C VAL A 355 3.11 10.36 -18.43
N GLY A 356 3.52 9.23 -18.97
CA GLY A 356 2.65 8.27 -19.65
C GLY A 356 2.43 7.03 -18.80
N VAL A 357 1.20 6.77 -18.36
CA VAL A 357 0.82 5.48 -17.78
C VAL A 357 0.39 4.55 -18.92
N VAL A 358 1.10 3.44 -19.07
CA VAL A 358 0.93 2.52 -20.20
C VAL A 358 -0.27 1.61 -20.03
N ALA A 359 -0.49 1.12 -18.81
CA ALA A 359 -1.63 0.28 -18.48
C ALA A 359 -2.05 0.54 -17.03
N ALA A 360 -3.10 1.35 -16.84
CA ALA A 360 -3.60 1.70 -15.53
C ALA A 360 -4.45 0.60 -14.87
N ASP A 361 -5.06 -0.28 -15.67
CA ASP A 361 -6.00 -1.29 -15.22
C ASP A 361 -5.37 -2.54 -14.59
N ILE A 362 -4.10 -2.83 -14.87
CA ILE A 362 -3.40 -4.03 -14.33
C ILE A 362 -3.63 -4.20 -12.81
N GLY A 363 -3.60 -3.08 -12.08
CA GLY A 363 -3.80 -3.06 -10.63
C GLY A 363 -5.22 -3.39 -10.19
N LEU A 364 -6.24 -3.01 -10.98
CA LEU A 364 -7.67 -3.18 -10.65
C LEU A 364 -8.10 -4.64 -10.68
N HIS A 365 -7.45 -5.44 -11.51
CA HIS A 365 -7.79 -6.85 -11.64
C HIS A 365 -7.15 -7.72 -10.57
N LEU A 366 -6.32 -7.15 -9.67
CA LEU A 366 -5.73 -7.89 -8.56
C LEU A 366 -6.85 -8.46 -7.68
N PRO A 367 -6.81 -9.77 -7.30
CA PRO A 367 -7.72 -10.38 -6.34
C PRO A 367 -7.36 -9.90 -4.92
N ASP A 368 -7.46 -8.59 -4.72
CA ASP A 368 -7.09 -7.88 -3.51
C ASP A 368 -8.14 -6.80 -3.29
N PHE A 369 -8.73 -6.76 -2.10
CA PHE A 369 -9.76 -5.78 -1.76
C PHE A 369 -9.26 -4.32 -1.81
N ARG A 370 -7.93 -4.11 -1.83
CA ARG A 370 -7.29 -2.81 -1.99
C ARG A 370 -6.90 -2.49 -3.43
N ALA A 371 -7.27 -3.31 -4.42
CA ALA A 371 -6.88 -3.11 -5.82
C ALA A 371 -7.22 -1.70 -6.33
N ALA A 372 -8.45 -1.24 -6.10
CA ALA A 372 -8.91 0.09 -6.49
C ALA A 372 -8.17 1.21 -5.74
N GLU A 373 -8.10 1.13 -4.39
CA GLU A 373 -7.34 2.05 -3.53
C GLU A 373 -5.90 2.22 -3.99
N ARG A 374 -5.18 1.11 -4.18
CA ARG A 374 -3.77 1.12 -4.58
C ARG A 374 -3.59 1.66 -5.99
N THR A 375 -4.52 1.36 -6.90
CA THR A 375 -4.49 1.88 -8.27
C THR A 375 -4.68 3.39 -8.28
N PHE A 376 -5.69 3.91 -7.58
CA PHE A 376 -5.93 5.34 -7.48
C PHE A 376 -4.73 6.08 -6.86
N GLN A 377 -4.22 5.58 -5.72
CA GLN A 377 -3.06 6.17 -5.03
C GLN A 377 -1.83 6.23 -5.96
N LEU A 378 -1.55 5.13 -6.66
CA LEU A 378 -0.42 5.03 -7.57
C LEU A 378 -0.55 5.98 -8.77
N LEU A 379 -1.71 6.01 -9.42
CA LEU A 379 -1.95 6.89 -10.57
C LEU A 379 -1.87 8.37 -10.17
N THR A 380 -2.43 8.73 -9.01
CA THR A 380 -2.35 10.10 -8.47
C THR A 380 -0.90 10.48 -8.12
N GLN A 381 -0.14 9.57 -7.54
CA GLN A 381 1.27 9.79 -7.19
C GLN A 381 2.13 9.98 -8.45
N VAL A 382 1.90 9.16 -9.48
CA VAL A 382 2.57 9.23 -10.78
C VAL A 382 2.20 10.53 -11.52
N ALA A 383 0.91 10.88 -11.56
CA ALA A 383 0.44 12.13 -12.15
C ALA A 383 1.10 13.35 -11.47
N GLY A 384 1.25 13.33 -10.14
CA GLY A 384 1.92 14.38 -9.37
C GLY A 384 3.43 14.54 -9.60
N ARG A 385 4.05 13.77 -10.50
CA ARG A 385 5.45 13.92 -10.91
C ARG A 385 5.64 14.89 -12.07
N ALA A 386 4.62 15.14 -12.87
CA ALA A 386 4.68 16.10 -13.96
C ALA A 386 4.48 17.55 -13.45
N GLY A 387 5.15 18.51 -14.10
CA GLY A 387 4.85 19.94 -13.95
C GLY A 387 5.16 20.49 -12.56
N ARG A 388 6.41 20.32 -12.12
CA ARG A 388 6.93 20.91 -10.87
C ARG A 388 7.77 22.16 -11.08
N ASP A 389 8.01 22.51 -12.34
CA ASP A 389 8.70 23.72 -12.78
C ASP A 389 7.69 24.74 -13.35
N THR A 390 8.18 25.82 -13.96
CA THR A 390 7.36 26.84 -14.63
C THR A 390 6.56 26.32 -15.82
N VAL A 391 6.98 25.19 -16.42
CA VAL A 391 6.29 24.58 -17.57
C VAL A 391 5.24 23.57 -17.07
N PRO A 392 3.97 23.72 -17.47
CA PRO A 392 2.93 22.76 -17.10
C PRO A 392 3.25 21.38 -17.67
N GLY A 393 3.18 20.37 -16.80
CA GLY A 393 3.35 18.98 -17.19
C GLY A 393 2.05 18.38 -17.73
N ARG A 394 2.17 17.43 -18.66
CA ARG A 394 1.06 16.64 -19.20
C ARG A 394 1.13 15.21 -18.66
N VAL A 395 -0.02 14.66 -18.30
CA VAL A 395 -0.14 13.26 -17.88
C VAL A 395 -1.12 12.56 -18.81
N ILE A 396 -0.73 11.41 -19.36
CA ILE A 396 -1.60 10.58 -20.20
C ILE A 396 -1.74 9.22 -19.52
N VAL A 397 -2.96 8.83 -19.22
CA VAL A 397 -3.30 7.56 -18.58
C VAL A 397 -4.06 6.69 -19.56
N GLN A 398 -3.45 5.59 -19.99
CA GLN A 398 -4.07 4.63 -20.89
C GLN A 398 -4.70 3.48 -20.10
N THR A 399 -5.91 3.09 -20.50
CA THR A 399 -6.61 1.96 -19.90
C THR A 399 -7.67 1.40 -20.83
N PHE A 400 -8.05 0.14 -20.61
CA PHE A 400 -9.24 -0.45 -21.20
C PHE A 400 -10.54 -0.23 -20.39
N VAL A 401 -10.44 0.29 -19.17
CA VAL A 401 -11.61 0.56 -18.31
C VAL A 401 -11.65 2.04 -17.89
N PRO A 402 -11.75 2.98 -18.86
CA PRO A 402 -11.67 4.43 -18.59
C PRO A 402 -12.76 4.94 -17.64
N ASN A 403 -13.89 4.23 -17.57
CA ASN A 403 -15.04 4.59 -16.73
C ASN A 403 -14.93 4.07 -15.30
N HIS A 404 -13.97 3.21 -14.98
CA HIS A 404 -13.78 2.71 -13.61
C HIS A 404 -13.44 3.88 -12.69
N TYR A 405 -14.15 4.02 -11.55
CA TYR A 405 -14.04 5.19 -10.66
C TYR A 405 -12.61 5.47 -10.19
N ALA A 406 -11.83 4.42 -9.87
CA ALA A 406 -10.43 4.54 -9.47
C ALA A 406 -9.49 5.09 -10.57
N VAL A 407 -9.92 5.10 -11.84
CA VAL A 407 -9.18 5.69 -12.97
C VAL A 407 -9.78 7.05 -13.33
N ARG A 408 -11.10 7.11 -13.52
CA ARG A 408 -11.81 8.35 -13.92
C ARG A 408 -11.52 9.51 -12.96
N LEU A 409 -11.54 9.26 -11.65
CA LEU A 409 -11.34 10.31 -10.63
C LEU A 409 -9.89 10.81 -10.53
N VAL A 410 -8.93 10.12 -11.15
CA VAL A 410 -7.55 10.61 -11.26
C VAL A 410 -7.49 11.85 -12.17
N ARG A 411 -8.40 11.96 -13.14
CA ARG A 411 -8.47 13.10 -14.07
C ARG A 411 -8.48 14.44 -13.34
N ASP A 412 -9.32 14.53 -12.33
CA ASP A 412 -9.59 15.75 -11.57
C ASP A 412 -8.88 15.75 -10.20
N HIS A 413 -8.02 14.75 -9.95
CA HIS A 413 -7.34 14.52 -8.66
C HIS A 413 -8.33 14.43 -7.47
N ASP A 414 -9.52 13.90 -7.71
CA ASP A 414 -10.64 13.91 -6.76
C ASP A 414 -10.56 12.74 -5.77
N TYR A 415 -9.72 12.90 -4.76
CA TYR A 415 -9.59 11.94 -3.66
C TYR A 415 -10.87 11.84 -2.79
N GLU A 416 -11.62 12.93 -2.64
CA GLU A 416 -12.77 12.97 -1.74
C GLU A 416 -13.91 12.10 -2.27
N THR A 417 -14.23 12.23 -3.56
CA THR A 417 -15.22 11.37 -4.22
C THR A 417 -14.71 9.92 -4.29
N PHE A 418 -13.41 9.70 -4.55
CA PHE A 418 -12.83 8.36 -4.54
C PHE A 418 -13.01 7.69 -3.18
N TYR A 419 -12.68 8.41 -2.10
CA TYR A 419 -12.81 7.92 -0.73
C TYR A 419 -14.26 7.53 -0.40
N ALA A 420 -15.22 8.39 -0.74
CA ALA A 420 -16.63 8.13 -0.46
C ALA A 420 -17.14 6.86 -1.18
N GLN A 421 -16.80 6.69 -2.46
CA GLN A 421 -17.20 5.51 -3.24
C GLN A 421 -16.52 4.23 -2.74
N GLU A 422 -15.21 4.26 -2.52
CA GLU A 422 -14.48 3.09 -2.04
C GLU A 422 -14.96 2.69 -0.63
N LEU A 423 -15.19 3.65 0.27
CA LEU A 423 -15.70 3.35 1.60
C LEU A 423 -17.10 2.70 1.56
N ALA A 424 -17.97 3.13 0.65
CA ALA A 424 -19.28 2.50 0.44
C ALA A 424 -19.15 1.04 -0.01
N HIS A 425 -18.24 0.75 -0.95
CA HIS A 425 -17.93 -0.63 -1.35
C HIS A 425 -17.38 -1.47 -0.19
N ARG A 426 -16.43 -0.93 0.59
CA ARG A 426 -15.87 -1.61 1.78
C ARG A 426 -16.95 -1.89 2.82
N LYS A 427 -17.91 -0.96 3.00
CA LYS A 427 -19.05 -1.12 3.92
C LYS A 427 -19.93 -2.29 3.50
N ALA A 428 -20.33 -2.33 2.24
CA ALA A 428 -21.21 -3.37 1.70
C ALA A 428 -20.60 -4.78 1.84
N LEU A 429 -19.29 -4.88 1.66
CA LEU A 429 -18.55 -6.15 1.74
C LEU A 429 -17.94 -6.43 3.12
N GLY A 430 -18.14 -5.55 4.11
CA GLY A 430 -17.57 -5.66 5.45
C GLY A 430 -16.04 -5.72 5.50
N PHE A 431 -15.34 -5.06 4.56
CA PHE A 431 -13.89 -4.99 4.53
C PHE A 431 -13.34 -3.83 5.38
N PRO A 432 -12.04 -3.87 5.75
CA PRO A 432 -11.38 -2.73 6.41
C PRO A 432 -11.57 -1.42 5.61
N PRO A 433 -11.79 -0.28 6.30
CA PRO A 433 -11.67 -0.07 7.75
C PRO A 433 -12.91 -0.40 8.59
N LEU A 434 -14.03 -0.76 7.97
CA LEU A 434 -15.31 -0.96 8.66
C LEU A 434 -15.49 -2.36 9.26
N GLY A 435 -14.74 -3.33 8.73
CA GLY A 435 -14.64 -4.68 9.29
C GLY A 435 -13.20 -5.06 9.66
N HIS A 436 -13.06 -6.16 10.39
CA HIS A 436 -11.77 -6.76 10.71
C HIS A 436 -11.53 -8.00 9.85
N LEU A 437 -10.26 -8.26 9.57
CA LEU A 437 -9.84 -9.32 8.70
C LEU A 437 -8.58 -9.99 9.27
N ALA A 438 -8.52 -11.31 9.23
CA ALA A 438 -7.31 -12.08 9.43
C ALA A 438 -7.14 -13.09 8.29
N SER A 439 -5.90 -13.36 7.90
CA SER A 439 -5.55 -14.39 6.93
C SER A 439 -4.67 -15.44 7.59
N VAL A 440 -4.92 -16.71 7.29
CA VAL A 440 -4.11 -17.85 7.72
C VAL A 440 -3.56 -18.51 6.47
N LEU A 441 -2.24 -18.50 6.33
CA LEU A 441 -1.55 -19.10 5.20
C LEU A 441 -0.85 -20.38 5.67
N VAL A 442 -1.17 -21.51 5.06
CA VAL A 442 -0.53 -22.81 5.32
C VAL A 442 0.36 -23.17 4.13
N SER A 443 1.57 -23.69 4.36
CA SER A 443 2.45 -24.14 3.30
C SER A 443 3.17 -25.45 3.62
N ALA A 444 3.33 -26.31 2.61
CA ALA A 444 4.00 -27.60 2.72
C ALA A 444 4.72 -27.97 1.42
N GLU A 445 5.65 -28.92 1.45
CA GLU A 445 6.31 -29.40 0.22
C GLU A 445 5.38 -30.24 -0.65
N ARG A 446 4.49 -31.03 -0.04
CA ARG A 446 3.45 -31.78 -0.76
C ARG A 446 2.10 -31.09 -0.61
N GLU A 447 1.35 -31.04 -1.70
CA GLU A 447 0.02 -30.41 -1.72
C GLU A 447 -0.95 -30.99 -0.70
N ALA A 448 -1.05 -32.32 -0.63
CA ALA A 448 -1.91 -33.03 0.31
C ALA A 448 -1.68 -32.60 1.77
N ASP A 449 -0.45 -32.23 2.11
CA ASP A 449 -0.04 -31.86 3.46
C ASP A 449 -0.46 -30.43 3.80
N ALA A 450 -0.37 -29.53 2.82
CA ALA A 450 -0.88 -28.17 2.94
C ALA A 450 -2.41 -28.18 3.07
N VAL A 451 -3.10 -29.00 2.27
CA VAL A 451 -4.57 -29.18 2.33
C VAL A 451 -5.00 -29.74 3.69
N ALA A 452 -4.37 -30.81 4.16
CA ALA A 452 -4.68 -31.40 5.46
C ALA A 452 -4.41 -30.42 6.63
N GLY A 453 -3.28 -29.70 6.57
CA GLY A 453 -2.96 -28.67 7.57
C GLY A 453 -3.97 -27.52 7.57
N ALA A 454 -4.42 -27.07 6.39
CA ALA A 454 -5.45 -26.03 6.28
C ALA A 454 -6.80 -26.51 6.83
N ALA A 455 -7.21 -27.74 6.53
CA ALA A 455 -8.42 -28.35 7.09
C ALA A 455 -8.38 -28.43 8.63
N GLN A 456 -7.23 -28.81 9.21
CA GLN A 456 -7.02 -28.84 10.65
C GLN A 456 -7.18 -27.45 11.29
N LEU A 457 -6.63 -26.40 10.68
CA LEU A 457 -6.79 -25.02 11.18
C LEU A 457 -8.23 -24.52 11.02
N ALA A 458 -8.87 -24.82 9.89
CA ALA A 458 -10.27 -24.45 9.63
C ALA A 458 -11.20 -25.07 10.68
N ALA A 459 -11.00 -26.35 11.04
CA ALA A 459 -11.78 -27.00 12.09
C ALA A 459 -11.61 -26.31 13.46
N ALA A 460 -10.40 -25.88 13.81
CA ALA A 460 -10.15 -25.15 15.05
C ALA A 460 -10.83 -23.78 15.07
N ILE A 461 -10.83 -23.06 13.95
CA ILE A 461 -11.51 -21.77 13.77
C ILE A 461 -13.03 -21.95 13.89
N THR A 462 -13.61 -22.92 13.18
CA THR A 462 -15.05 -23.23 13.24
C THR A 462 -15.48 -23.62 14.65
N SER A 463 -14.70 -24.46 15.34
CA SER A 463 -14.98 -24.86 16.72
C SER A 463 -14.97 -23.66 17.69
N PHE A 464 -14.07 -22.69 17.49
CA PHE A 464 -14.08 -21.43 18.23
C PHE A 464 -15.34 -20.60 17.92
N ALA A 465 -15.69 -20.45 16.64
CA ALA A 465 -16.85 -19.68 16.21
C ALA A 465 -18.16 -20.25 16.78
N GLN A 466 -18.33 -21.58 16.76
CA GLN A 466 -19.49 -22.27 17.33
C GLN A 466 -19.59 -22.07 18.85
N ARG A 467 -18.50 -22.24 19.61
CA ARG A 467 -18.49 -21.98 21.06
C ARG A 467 -18.86 -20.53 21.38
N ALA A 468 -18.37 -19.58 20.58
CA ALA A 468 -18.67 -18.17 20.74
C ALA A 468 -20.15 -17.83 20.44
N GLN A 469 -20.79 -18.57 19.53
CA GLN A 469 -22.23 -18.45 19.26
C GLN A 469 -23.08 -19.06 20.36
N VAL A 470 -22.73 -20.25 20.88
CA VAL A 470 -23.47 -20.92 21.97
C VAL A 470 -23.45 -20.07 23.25
N ALA A 471 -22.28 -19.51 23.60
CA ALA A 471 -22.14 -18.62 24.76
C ALA A 471 -22.94 -17.30 24.64
N ARG A 472 -23.49 -16.99 23.46
CA ARG A 472 -24.38 -15.83 23.24
C ARG A 472 -25.85 -16.19 23.26
N SER A 473 -26.21 -17.41 22.90
CA SER A 473 -27.60 -17.90 22.90
C SER A 473 -28.08 -18.29 24.30
N GLU A 474 -27.18 -18.49 25.27
CA GLU A 474 -27.58 -18.66 26.67
C GLU A 474 -28.06 -17.30 27.24
N PRO A 475 -29.30 -17.21 27.75
CA PRO A 475 -29.77 -15.99 28.39
C PRO A 475 -28.93 -15.73 29.65
N LYS A 476 -28.47 -14.49 29.83
CA LYS A 476 -27.87 -14.03 31.09
C LYS A 476 -28.89 -14.19 32.22
N ALA A 477 -28.88 -15.33 32.89
CA ALA A 477 -29.64 -15.53 34.12
C ALA A 477 -28.95 -14.79 35.28
N SER A 478 -29.73 -13.89 35.91
CA SER A 478 -29.49 -13.22 37.20
C SER A 478 -28.42 -12.11 37.28
N GLU A 479 -28.83 -10.89 36.94
CA GLU A 479 -28.33 -9.66 37.59
C GLU A 479 -29.46 -8.80 38.18
N ALA A 480 -30.67 -9.38 38.29
CA ALA A 480 -31.83 -8.76 38.93
C ALA A 480 -32.20 -9.55 40.19
N GLN A 481 -31.42 -9.40 41.26
CA GLN A 481 -31.79 -9.72 42.66
C GLN A 481 -30.58 -9.47 43.58
N ARG A 482 -30.19 -8.20 43.72
CA ARG A 482 -29.37 -7.70 44.85
C ARG A 482 -29.46 -6.17 44.95
N GLU A 483 -30.68 -5.65 44.89
CA GLU A 483 -30.98 -4.34 45.46
C GLU A 483 -31.72 -4.55 46.77
N GLY A 484 -31.00 -4.32 47.86
CA GLY A 484 -31.51 -4.48 49.22
C GLY A 484 -30.43 -4.17 50.24
N ALA A 485 -30.28 -2.88 50.53
CA ALA A 485 -29.84 -2.26 51.80
C ALA A 485 -28.61 -1.32 51.72
N ARG A 486 -28.96 -0.01 51.77
CA ARG A 486 -28.37 1.09 52.58
C ARG A 486 -26.96 1.63 52.26
N GLY A 487 -26.92 2.96 52.03
CA GLY A 487 -25.89 3.85 52.61
C GLY A 487 -25.17 4.78 51.63
N GLU A 488 -25.59 6.05 51.56
CA GLU A 488 -24.71 7.20 51.25
C GLU A 488 -23.68 7.39 52.40
N PRO A 489 -22.48 8.02 52.21
CA PRO A 489 -22.31 9.31 51.51
C PRO A 489 -20.99 9.63 50.73
N LYS A 490 -21.12 10.64 49.85
CA LYS A 490 -20.24 11.76 49.41
C LYS A 490 -18.73 11.63 49.03
N ALA A 491 -18.47 12.23 47.85
CA ALA A 491 -17.35 13.10 47.41
C ALA A 491 -15.95 12.53 47.03
N SER A 492 -15.57 12.68 45.75
CA SER A 492 -14.51 13.61 45.27
C SER A 492 -14.08 13.31 43.82
N GLU A 493 -13.77 14.39 43.10
CA GLU A 493 -13.39 14.44 41.70
C GLU A 493 -12.04 13.74 41.41
N GLY A 494 -11.98 13.04 40.28
CA GLY A 494 -10.75 12.51 39.72
C GLY A 494 -10.98 12.06 38.28
N HIS A 495 -10.63 12.93 37.33
CA HIS A 495 -10.62 12.65 35.90
C HIS A 495 -9.72 11.45 35.59
N ARG A 496 -10.32 10.26 35.44
CA ARG A 496 -9.71 9.07 34.83
C ARG A 496 -10.57 8.69 33.63
N VAL A 497 -10.19 9.15 32.44
CA VAL A 497 -10.65 8.56 31.18
C VAL A 497 -9.91 7.23 31.02
N GLY A 498 -10.36 6.22 31.75
CA GLY A 498 -9.97 4.83 31.54
C GLY A 498 -10.84 4.22 30.45
N GLU A 499 -10.23 3.75 29.36
CA GLU A 499 -10.85 2.83 28.41
C GLU A 499 -11.38 1.60 29.19
N ARG A 500 -12.63 1.64 29.65
CA ARG A 500 -13.40 0.43 29.94
C ARG A 500 -13.68 -0.24 28.61
N ARG A 501 -12.72 -1.05 28.12
CA ARG A 501 -13.00 -2.03 27.08
C ARG A 501 -13.98 -3.03 27.67
N SER A 502 -15.26 -2.83 27.40
CA SER A 502 -16.27 -3.88 27.58
C SER A 502 -15.72 -5.15 26.93
N ALA A 503 -15.68 -6.25 27.68
CA ALA A 503 -15.50 -7.59 27.15
C ALA A 503 -16.73 -7.89 26.25
N GLY A 504 -16.71 -7.35 25.04
CA GLY A 504 -17.77 -7.52 24.07
C GLY A 504 -17.77 -8.98 23.64
N ALA A 505 -18.89 -9.66 23.85
CA ALA A 505 -19.15 -10.99 23.33
C ALA A 505 -18.64 -11.08 21.88
N ALA A 506 -17.88 -12.12 21.52
CA ALA A 506 -17.28 -12.23 20.19
C ALA A 506 -18.38 -12.29 19.11
N GLY A 507 -18.45 -11.29 18.22
CA GLY A 507 -19.36 -11.22 17.06
C GLY A 507 -19.38 -12.49 16.20
N PRO A 508 -20.34 -12.67 15.27
CA PRO A 508 -20.18 -13.68 14.24
C PRO A 508 -18.90 -13.38 13.43
N CYS A 509 -18.06 -14.40 13.24
CA CYS A 509 -16.96 -14.36 12.26
C CYS A 509 -17.31 -15.26 11.09
N GLU A 510 -17.13 -14.75 9.89
CA GLU A 510 -17.24 -15.45 8.62
C GLU A 510 -15.87 -16.05 8.27
N MET A 511 -15.84 -17.33 7.90
CA MET A 511 -14.64 -18.01 7.42
C MET A 511 -14.80 -18.34 5.94
N LEU A 512 -13.82 -17.94 5.13
CA LEU A 512 -13.74 -18.25 3.70
C LEU A 512 -12.54 -19.18 3.46
N GLY A 513 -12.71 -20.19 2.62
CA GLY A 513 -11.75 -21.28 2.46
C GLY A 513 -11.94 -22.41 3.50
N PRO A 514 -10.97 -23.33 3.65
CA PRO A 514 -9.62 -23.29 3.08
C PRO A 514 -9.63 -23.45 1.56
N ALA A 515 -8.78 -22.67 0.87
CA ALA A 515 -8.62 -22.72 -0.59
C ALA A 515 -7.16 -22.51 -1.01
N PRO A 516 -6.73 -22.91 -2.23
CA PRO A 516 -5.39 -22.61 -2.71
C PRO A 516 -5.11 -21.10 -2.68
N ALA A 517 -3.97 -20.71 -2.12
CA ALA A 517 -3.57 -19.29 -2.08
C ALA A 517 -3.43 -18.72 -3.51
N PRO A 518 -3.56 -17.39 -3.72
CA PRO A 518 -3.39 -16.74 -5.03
C PRO A 518 -2.12 -17.12 -5.78
N LEU A 519 -1.08 -17.46 -5.02
CA LEU A 519 0.11 -18.13 -5.52
C LEU A 519 0.18 -19.52 -4.87
N PRO A 520 -0.40 -20.55 -5.52
CA PRO A 520 -0.58 -21.86 -4.92
C PRO A 520 0.75 -22.59 -4.76
N ARG A 521 1.78 -22.21 -5.53
CA ARG A 521 3.15 -22.70 -5.35
C ARG A 521 4.13 -21.54 -5.29
N LEU A 522 4.98 -21.51 -4.27
CA LEU A 522 6.02 -20.48 -4.12
C LEU A 522 7.26 -21.09 -3.49
N ARG A 523 8.44 -20.88 -4.11
CA ARG A 523 9.73 -21.44 -3.66
C ARG A 523 9.65 -22.96 -3.39
N GLY A 524 9.03 -23.69 -4.31
CA GLY A 524 8.88 -25.15 -4.23
C GLY A 524 7.75 -25.67 -3.33
N ARG A 525 7.13 -24.83 -2.49
CA ARG A 525 6.09 -25.24 -1.53
C ARG A 525 4.68 -24.94 -2.04
N HIS A 526 3.73 -25.83 -1.78
CA HIS A 526 2.30 -25.64 -2.00
C HIS A 526 1.70 -24.79 -0.87
N ARG A 527 0.72 -23.94 -1.19
CA ARG A 527 0.14 -22.93 -0.28
C ARG A 527 -1.38 -22.97 -0.29
N GLN A 528 -1.96 -22.99 0.90
CA GLN A 528 -3.40 -22.89 1.16
C GLN A 528 -3.68 -21.65 2.03
N GLN A 529 -4.87 -21.08 1.90
CA GLN A 529 -5.29 -19.89 2.64
C GLN A 529 -6.68 -20.06 3.27
N ILE A 530 -6.87 -19.41 4.41
CA ILE A 530 -8.17 -19.22 5.07
C ILE A 530 -8.30 -17.74 5.38
N LEU A 531 -9.44 -17.13 5.05
CA LEU A 531 -9.75 -15.75 5.41
C LEU A 531 -10.82 -15.71 6.48
N ILE A 532 -10.65 -14.83 7.46
CA ILE A 532 -11.56 -14.67 8.59
C ILE A 532 -12.00 -13.21 8.64
N LYS A 533 -13.31 -12.94 8.50
CA LYS A 533 -13.88 -11.60 8.49
C LYS A 533 -14.92 -11.44 9.61
N GLY A 534 -15.04 -10.25 10.17
CA GLY A 534 -16.10 -9.95 11.13
C GLY A 534 -15.73 -8.87 12.13
N ALA A 535 -16.38 -8.91 13.31
CA ALA A 535 -16.09 -8.00 14.41
C ALA A 535 -14.69 -8.22 15.01
N HIS A 536 -14.08 -7.18 15.57
CA HIS A 536 -12.72 -7.20 16.12
C HIS A 536 -12.47 -8.39 17.05
N ALA A 537 -13.30 -8.56 18.08
CA ALA A 537 -13.13 -9.61 19.08
C ALA A 537 -13.23 -11.02 18.47
N ALA A 538 -14.10 -11.21 17.49
CA ALA A 538 -14.30 -12.49 16.83
C ALA A 538 -13.11 -12.87 15.95
N VAL A 539 -12.66 -11.95 15.10
CA VAL A 539 -11.49 -12.14 14.23
C VAL A 539 -10.23 -12.40 15.05
N HIS A 540 -10.02 -11.66 16.13
CA HIS A 540 -8.87 -11.87 17.02
C HIS A 540 -8.93 -13.21 17.76
N GLY A 541 -10.11 -13.60 18.25
CA GLY A 541 -10.29 -14.90 18.91
C GLY A 541 -10.04 -16.07 17.95
N ALA A 542 -10.58 -15.98 16.73
CA ALA A 542 -10.37 -16.98 15.68
C ALA A 542 -8.90 -17.05 15.23
N ALA A 543 -8.22 -15.90 15.09
CA ALA A 543 -6.79 -15.85 14.80
C ALA A 543 -5.94 -16.51 15.90
N ARG A 544 -6.30 -16.32 17.18
CA ARG A 544 -5.64 -17.02 18.30
C ARG A 544 -5.88 -18.53 18.28
N ALA A 545 -7.11 -18.95 17.96
CA ALA A 545 -7.44 -20.37 17.81
C ALA A 545 -6.61 -21.01 16.68
N ALA A 546 -6.50 -20.32 15.53
CA ALA A 546 -5.66 -20.76 14.42
C ALA A 546 -4.17 -20.85 14.82
N LEU A 547 -3.65 -19.86 15.56
CA LEU A 547 -2.25 -19.87 16.03
C LEU A 547 -1.98 -21.03 17.00
N ALA A 548 -2.90 -21.30 17.92
CA ALA A 548 -2.78 -22.43 18.86
C ALA A 548 -2.83 -23.78 18.13
N ALA A 549 -3.66 -23.92 17.11
CA ALA A 549 -3.72 -25.11 16.28
C ALA A 549 -2.49 -25.26 15.36
N ALA A 550 -1.91 -24.16 14.89
CA ALA A 550 -0.69 -24.15 14.06
C ALA A 550 0.51 -24.78 14.78
N ALA A 551 0.60 -24.64 16.11
CA ALA A 551 1.64 -25.28 16.91
C ALA A 551 1.54 -26.82 16.96
N ARG A 552 0.41 -27.39 16.51
CA ARG A 552 0.13 -28.84 16.48
C ARG A 552 0.12 -29.38 15.05
N LEU A 553 0.59 -28.61 14.07
CA LEU A 553 0.74 -29.09 12.71
C LEU A 553 1.88 -30.09 12.66
N ARG A 554 1.69 -31.10 11.81
CA ARG A 554 2.70 -32.09 11.45
C ARG A 554 3.99 -31.45 10.95
N GLU A 555 5.09 -32.18 11.13
CA GLU A 555 6.40 -31.78 10.62
C GLU A 555 6.36 -31.54 9.09
N GLY A 556 7.11 -30.53 8.64
CA GLY A 556 7.14 -30.10 7.24
C GLY A 556 5.98 -29.18 6.80
N VAL A 557 4.94 -28.99 7.62
CA VAL A 557 3.85 -28.04 7.38
C VAL A 557 4.04 -26.79 8.23
N SER A 558 4.03 -25.62 7.61
CA SER A 558 4.11 -24.33 8.29
C SER A 558 2.83 -23.54 8.12
N ALA A 559 2.43 -22.80 9.14
CA ALA A 559 1.31 -21.87 9.06
C ALA A 559 1.68 -20.50 9.61
N ALA A 560 1.15 -19.45 8.98
CA ALA A 560 1.36 -18.06 9.36
C ALA A 560 0.03 -17.33 9.44
N VAL A 561 -0.25 -16.74 10.61
CA VAL A 561 -1.45 -15.94 10.86
C VAL A 561 -1.10 -14.47 10.67
N ASP A 562 -1.78 -13.77 9.77
CA ASP A 562 -1.71 -12.33 9.59
C ASP A 562 -3.00 -11.65 10.05
N VAL A 563 -2.93 -10.89 11.13
CA VAL A 563 -4.03 -10.05 11.60
C VAL A 563 -3.94 -8.70 10.90
N ARG A 564 -5.04 -8.30 10.23
CA ARG A 564 -5.11 -7.14 9.33
C ARG A 564 -4.09 -7.28 8.19
N PRO A 565 -4.26 -8.28 7.30
CA PRO A 565 -3.40 -8.42 6.14
C PRO A 565 -3.47 -7.16 5.29
N TRP A 566 -2.32 -6.74 4.77
CA TRP A 566 -2.25 -5.58 3.88
C TRP A 566 -2.67 -5.96 2.45
N SER A 567 -2.27 -7.16 2.01
CA SER A 567 -2.61 -7.75 0.73
C SER A 567 -3.14 -9.16 0.92
N MET A 568 -3.91 -9.64 -0.04
CA MET A 568 -4.43 -11.02 -0.05
C MET A 568 -3.54 -11.99 -0.84
N LEU A 569 -2.40 -11.54 -1.38
CA LEU A 569 -1.53 -12.29 -2.31
C LEU A 569 -0.42 -13.11 -1.61
#